data_AF-A0A2H9LL29-F1
#
_entry.id   AF-A0A2H9LL29-F1
#
_cell.length_a   1.000
_cell.length_b   1.000
_cell.length_c   1.000
_cell.angle_alpha   90.00
_cell.angle_beta   90.00
_cell.angle_gamma   90.00
#
_symmetry.space_group_name_H-M   'P 1'
#
loop_
_entity.id
_entity.type
_entity.pdbx_description
1 polymer ?
#
loop_
_entity_poly.entity_id
_entity_poly.type
_entity_poly.pdbx_seq_one_letter_code
_entity_poly.pdbx_strand_id
1 'polypeptide(L)' 'MNALDVEGVSMKRKKAVIIVELVDEGSEEENSKITQELLDWFREDSVSIPWVRNVEDVTVKNE' A
#
# COMPACT_ATOMS: atom_id res chain seq x y z
N MET A 1 35.90 23.02 -10.39
CA MET A 1 34.75 22.15 -10.13
C MET A 1 34.74 21.83 -8.64
N ASN A 2 33.75 22.31 -7.87
CA ASN A 2 33.55 21.86 -6.49
C ASN A 2 32.25 21.06 -6.46
N ALA A 3 32.38 19.79 -6.07
CA ALA A 3 31.30 18.82 -6.06
C ALA A 3 30.17 19.29 -5.13
N LEU A 4 29.02 19.57 -5.74
CA LEU A 4 27.72 19.55 -5.10
C LEU A 4 27.37 18.10 -4.71
N ASP A 5 26.49 17.97 -3.70
CA ASP A 5 25.60 16.81 -3.47
C ASP A 5 26.28 15.52 -2.95
N VAL A 6 25.86 14.84 -1.89
CA VAL A 6 24.60 14.82 -1.11
C VAL A 6 24.87 14.06 0.18
N GLU A 7 24.27 14.50 1.28
CA GLU A 7 24.09 13.67 2.47
C GLU A 7 23.28 12.42 2.10
N GLY A 8 23.96 11.30 1.89
CA GLY A 8 23.35 10.00 1.69
C GLY A 8 22.79 9.43 3.00
N VAL A 9 21.74 10.05 3.56
CA VAL A 9 20.84 9.32 4.46
C VAL A 9 20.11 8.30 3.60
N SER A 10 20.69 7.11 3.52
CA SER A 10 20.01 5.92 2.98
C SER A 10 18.76 5.68 3.82
N MET A 11 17.63 6.25 3.41
CA MET A 11 16.34 5.93 4.03
C MET A 11 16.16 4.41 3.89
N LYS A 12 16.34 3.68 4.99
CA LYS A 12 16.09 2.24 5.04
C LYS A 12 14.63 2.04 4.68
N ARG A 13 14.37 1.63 3.43
CA ARG A 13 13.02 1.32 2.96
C ARG A 13 12.53 0.13 3.76
N LYS A 14 11.44 0.34 4.51
CA LYS A 14 10.75 -0.74 5.23
C LYS A 14 9.58 -1.18 4.37
N LYS A 15 9.43 -2.50 4.17
CA LYS A 15 8.28 -3.11 3.52
C LYS A 15 7.42 -3.76 4.58
N ALA A 16 6.14 -3.42 4.61
CA ALA A 16 5.12 -4.11 5.40
C ALA A 16 4.24 -4.92 4.45
N VAL A 17 3.82 -6.11 4.88
CA VAL A 17 2.82 -6.93 4.20
C VAL A 17 1.66 -7.09 5.16
N ILE A 18 0.46 -6.73 4.72
CA ILE A 18 -0.76 -6.84 5.50
C ILE A 18 -1.60 -7.93 4.84
N ILE A 19 -2.08 -8.88 5.63
CA ILE A 19 -3.00 -9.92 5.21
C ILE A 19 -4.32 -9.62 5.92
N VAL A 20 -5.37 -9.47 5.13
CA VAL A 20 -6.73 -9.23 5.62
C VAL A 20 -7.62 -10.36 5.14
N GLU A 21 -8.48 -10.85 6.02
CA GLU A 21 -9.53 -11.80 5.67
C GLU A 21 -10.75 -11.00 5.22
N LEU A 22 -11.31 -11.36 4.06
CA LEU A 22 -12.52 -10.76 3.53
C LEU A 22 -13.73 -11.58 4.00
N VAL A 23 -14.83 -10.88 4.31
CA VAL A 23 -16.10 -11.52 4.66
C VAL A 23 -16.73 -12.19 3.43
N ASP A 24 -17.70 -13.09 3.63
CA ASP A 24 -18.35 -13.85 2.55
C ASP A 24 -18.92 -12.96 1.44
N GLU A 25 -19.40 -11.75 1.75
CA GLU A 25 -19.85 -10.78 0.73
C GLU A 25 -18.74 -10.40 -0.27
N GLY A 26 -17.47 -10.49 0.14
CA GLY A 26 -16.33 -10.30 -0.74
C GLY A 26 -16.11 -11.44 -1.74
N SER A 27 -16.72 -12.61 -1.53
CA SER A 27 -16.65 -13.73 -2.49
C SER A 27 -17.56 -13.53 -3.70
N GLU A 28 -18.56 -12.65 -3.59
CA GLU A 28 -19.50 -12.31 -4.67
C GLU A 28 -18.95 -11.20 -5.59
N GLU A 29 -17.90 -10.50 -5.15
CA GLU A 29 -17.31 -9.37 -5.84
C GLU A 29 -16.04 -9.76 -6.60
N GLU A 30 -15.75 -9.08 -7.72
CA GLU A 30 -14.53 -9.36 -8.47
C GLU A 30 -13.29 -8.87 -7.70
N ASN A 31 -12.25 -9.70 -7.64
CA ASN A 31 -10.97 -9.35 -7.01
C ASN A 31 -10.39 -8.01 -7.50
N SER A 32 -10.58 -7.68 -8.78
CA SER A 32 -10.15 -6.41 -9.36
C SER A 32 -10.87 -5.22 -8.71
N LYS A 33 -12.17 -5.35 -8.48
CA LYS A 33 -12.98 -4.32 -7.83
C LYS A 33 -12.57 -4.14 -6.37
N ILE A 34 -12.45 -5.24 -5.63
CA ILE A 34 -11.99 -5.23 -4.24
C ILE A 34 -10.59 -4.61 -4.12
N THR A 35 -9.70 -4.94 -5.06
CA THR A 35 -8.34 -4.37 -5.12
C THR A 35 -8.38 -2.85 -5.32
N GLN A 36 -9.21 -2.36 -6.24
CA GLN A 36 -9.36 -0.93 -6.46
C GLN A 36 -9.96 -0.23 -5.25
N GLU A 37 -11.04 -0.76 -4.67
CA GLU A 37 -11.69 -0.17 -3.49
C GLU A 37 -10.75 -0.11 -2.29
N LEU A 38 -9.97 -1.17 -2.03
CA LEU A 38 -8.95 -1.15 -0.98
C LEU A 38 -7.85 -0.13 -1.26
N LEU A 39 -7.38 -0.04 -2.50
CA LEU A 39 -6.34 0.91 -2.89
C LEU A 39 -6.82 2.36 -2.75
N ASP A 40 -8.05 2.63 -3.17
CA ASP A 40 -8.69 3.94 -3.03
C ASP A 40 -8.95 4.26 -1.56
N TRP A 41 -9.42 3.32 -0.73
CA TRP A 41 -9.52 3.52 0.72
C TRP A 41 -8.17 3.85 1.37
N PHE A 42 -7.10 3.13 1.01
CA PHE A 42 -5.77 3.43 1.52
C PHE A 42 -5.20 4.78 1.04
N ARG A 43 -5.75 5.37 -0.04
CA ARG A 43 -5.28 6.63 -0.64
C ARG A 43 -6.15 7.83 -0.29
N GLU A 44 -7.46 7.71 -0.38
CA GLU A 44 -8.45 8.77 -0.17
C GLU A 44 -8.89 8.86 1.29
N ASP A 45 -9.10 7.73 1.96
CA ASP A 45 -9.80 7.72 3.25
C ASP A 45 -8.91 7.25 4.42
N SER A 46 -8.46 8.25 5.18
CA SER A 46 -8.29 8.16 6.63
C SER A 46 -7.17 7.31 7.23
N VAL A 47 -6.41 6.51 6.48
CA VAL A 47 -5.24 5.81 7.06
C VAL A 47 -3.96 6.63 6.87
N SER A 48 -3.90 7.80 7.53
CA SER A 48 -2.65 8.55 7.68
C SER A 48 -1.73 7.80 8.65
N ILE A 49 -1.14 6.68 8.17
CA ILE A 49 -0.14 5.97 8.94
C ILE A 49 1.14 6.82 8.85
N PRO A 50 1.67 7.34 9.98
CA PRO A 50 2.78 8.30 9.98
C PRO A 50 4.08 7.75 9.37
N TRP A 51 4.15 6.44 9.10
CA TRP A 51 5.28 5.77 8.48
C TRP A 51 5.00 5.24 7.07
N VAL A 52 3.76 5.35 6.58
CA VAL A 52 3.40 4.98 5.21
C VAL A 52 3.52 6.22 4.35
N ARG A 53 4.49 6.18 3.45
CA ARG A 53 4.73 7.26 2.48
C ARG A 53 3.89 7.10 1.22
N ASN A 54 3.63 5.85 0.82
CA ASN A 54 2.85 5.52 -0.37
C ASN A 54 2.36 4.08 -0.28
N VAL A 55 1.20 3.79 -0.86
CA VAL A 55 0.71 2.44 -1.12
C VAL A 55 0.85 2.17 -2.62
N GLU A 56 1.80 1.30 -2.96
CA GLU A 56 2.15 0.99 -4.35
C GLU A 56 1.19 -0.05 -4.96
N ASP A 57 0.80 -1.07 -4.19
CA ASP A 57 0.01 -2.20 -4.69
C ASP A 57 -0.83 -2.86 -3.58
N VAL A 58 -2.00 -3.39 -3.97
CA VAL A 58 -2.82 -4.29 -3.16
C VAL A 58 -3.07 -5.54 -4.01
N THR A 59 -2.87 -6.73 -3.46
CA THR A 59 -3.08 -7.99 -4.18
C THR A 59 -4.15 -8.81 -3.47
N VAL A 60 -5.27 -9.10 -4.15
CA VAL A 60 -6.32 -10.04 -3.68
C VAL A 60 -6.16 -11.38 -4.41
N LYS A 61 -6.15 -12.48 -3.67
CA LYS A 61 -6.02 -13.85 -4.21
C LYS A 61 -7.17 -14.71 -3.71
N ASN A 62 -7.64 -15.61 -4.57
CA ASN A 62 -8.53 -16.69 -4.17
C ASN A 62 -7.69 -17.77 -3.48
N GLU A 63 -8.14 -18.23 -2.31
CA GLU A 63 -7.60 -19.43 -1.66
C GLU A 63 -8.18 -20.71 -2.28
#